data_AF-A0A654F377-F1
#
_entry.id   AF-A0A654F377-F1
#
_cell.length_a   1.000
_cell.length_b   1.000
_cell.length_c   1.000
_cell.angle_alpha   90.00
_cell.angle_beta   90.00
_cell.angle_gamma   90.00
#
_symmetry.space_group_name_H-M   'P 1'
#
loop_
_entity.id
_entity.type
_entity.pdbx_description
1 polymer ?
#
loop_
_entity_poly.entity_id
_entity_poly.type
_entity_poly.pdbx_seq_one_letter_code
_entity_poly.pdbx_strand_id
1 'polypeptide(L)'
;MANSKYEYVKSFEVEDEVMFPNLIIIRIDGRDFSRFSQVHKFEKPNDETSLNLMNSCASSVLVEYPDIVFAYGYSDEYSFVFKKASRFYQRRASKILSLVASFFAAVYVTKWKEFFPHTKLEYAPSFASKVVSCASVEVLQAYLAWRQHDCHISNQYDTCLWMLVKSGKTLSETQEILKDTQKQQRNELLFQQFGINYKMLPVLFRQGSCLFKTKLEETVKHDENGKPVKRLRRRETLVHSENVAGRSFWNEHSSLHKDLGHFAKDIGKIEPDYVKSFQFESRLLPLTWVVVRIDGCHFHRFSEVHEFEKPNDEQALKLMNSCAVAVLEEFQDIAFAYGVSDEFSFVLKNKSELYKRQSSKIISAVVSFFTSTYMMRWGDFFPHKKLKYPPSFDGRAVCYPTSDILLDYLAWRQVDCHINNQYNTCFWMLVKSGKSKIQAQDYLKGTQTREKNKLLSQQFGIEYNSLPVIFRMGSSVFRLKTQEGVTEENGEVSGKQVEAEVGVDYSNIIDQCFWQQHPHILSFS
;
A
#
# COMPACT_ATOMS: atom_id res chain seq x y z
N MET A 1 12.70 -26.69 1.68
CA MET A 1 12.20 -26.06 2.92
C MET A 1 12.27 -27.10 4.01
N ALA A 2 12.68 -26.75 5.22
CA ALA A 2 12.62 -27.69 6.34
C ALA A 2 11.17 -27.77 6.80
N ASN A 3 10.62 -28.98 6.88
CA ASN A 3 9.31 -29.23 7.45
C ASN A 3 9.41 -29.05 8.98
N SER A 4 9.30 -27.81 9.46
CA SER A 4 9.22 -27.55 10.90
C SER A 4 7.89 -28.04 11.44
N LYS A 5 7.82 -28.40 12.73
CA LYS A 5 6.55 -28.77 13.40
C LYS A 5 5.45 -27.70 13.28
N TYR A 6 5.85 -26.45 13.03
CA TYR A 6 4.96 -25.30 12.91
C TYR A 6 4.39 -25.08 11.50
N GLU A 7 4.77 -25.89 10.50
CA GLU A 7 4.37 -25.64 9.10
C GLU A 7 2.84 -25.66 8.88
N TYR A 8 2.10 -26.33 9.76
CA TYR A 8 0.63 -26.37 9.72
C TYR A 8 -0.02 -24.98 9.78
N VAL A 9 0.63 -23.96 10.36
CA VAL A 9 0.07 -22.60 10.44
C VAL A 9 -0.22 -21.98 9.06
N LYS A 10 0.46 -22.46 8.01
CA LYS A 10 0.19 -22.04 6.62
C LYS A 10 -1.21 -22.45 6.14
N SER A 11 -1.81 -23.49 6.73
CA SER A 11 -3.15 -23.94 6.34
C SER A 11 -4.26 -22.97 6.76
N PHE A 12 -3.95 -21.95 7.54
CA PHE A 12 -4.88 -20.86 7.89
C PHE A 12 -4.91 -19.75 6.82
N GLU A 13 -3.99 -19.75 5.87
CA GLU A 13 -4.04 -18.83 4.74
C GLU A 13 -5.29 -19.12 3.89
N VAL A 14 -6.05 -18.08 3.56
CA VAL A 14 -7.30 -18.19 2.80
C VAL A 14 -7.03 -17.80 1.35
N GLU A 15 -7.59 -18.58 0.42
CA GLU A 15 -7.61 -18.21 -1.00
C GLU A 15 -8.57 -17.05 -1.24
N ASP A 16 -8.10 -16.02 -1.95
CA ASP A 16 -8.85 -14.79 -2.21
C ASP A 16 -8.84 -14.42 -3.70
N GLU A 17 -8.90 -15.43 -4.56
CA GLU A 17 -8.94 -15.25 -6.00
C GLU A 17 -10.21 -14.50 -6.44
N VAL A 18 -10.04 -13.45 -7.25
CA VAL A 18 -11.15 -12.81 -7.95
C VAL A 18 -11.57 -13.70 -9.12
N MET A 19 -12.64 -14.47 -8.94
CA MET A 19 -13.11 -15.45 -9.93
C MET A 19 -13.40 -14.85 -11.30
N PHE A 20 -13.13 -15.61 -12.36
CA PHE A 20 -13.67 -15.33 -13.70
C PHE A 20 -15.21 -15.48 -13.71
N PRO A 21 -15.94 -14.74 -14.56
CA PRO A 21 -15.48 -13.78 -15.57
C PRO A 21 -15.32 -12.33 -15.05
N ASN A 22 -15.27 -12.11 -13.73
CA ASN A 22 -15.26 -10.75 -13.16
C ASN A 22 -14.05 -9.93 -13.63
N LEU A 23 -14.30 -8.67 -13.98
CA LEU A 23 -13.27 -7.64 -14.12
C LEU A 23 -12.78 -7.23 -12.73
N ILE A 24 -11.48 -6.96 -12.62
CA ILE A 24 -10.86 -6.49 -11.38
C ILE A 24 -10.73 -4.98 -11.46
N ILE A 25 -11.33 -4.28 -10.51
CA ILE A 25 -11.07 -2.86 -10.28
C ILE A 25 -10.42 -2.73 -8.90
N ILE A 26 -9.29 -2.06 -8.81
CA ILE A 26 -8.67 -1.69 -7.54
C ILE A 26 -8.95 -0.21 -7.31
N ARG A 27 -9.74 0.10 -6.29
CA ARG A 27 -9.93 1.48 -5.83
C ARG A 27 -8.97 1.76 -4.69
N ILE A 28 -8.21 2.84 -4.79
CA ILE A 28 -7.39 3.39 -3.70
C ILE A 28 -8.01 4.71 -3.21
N ASP A 29 -7.77 5.03 -1.95
CA ASP A 29 -8.38 6.16 -1.23
C ASP A 29 -7.40 6.66 -0.15
N GLY A 30 -7.17 7.97 -0.08
CA GLY A 30 -6.25 8.59 0.88
C GLY A 30 -6.73 8.43 2.33
N ARG A 31 -5.92 7.82 3.18
CA ARG A 31 -6.26 7.68 4.61
C ARG A 31 -6.06 9.01 5.34
N ASP A 32 -7.11 9.47 6.01
CA ASP A 32 -7.11 10.72 6.78
C ASP A 32 -6.63 11.93 5.96
N PHE A 33 -7.01 11.94 4.67
CA PHE A 33 -6.52 12.93 3.73
C PHE A 33 -7.03 14.35 4.03
N SER A 34 -8.12 14.45 4.81
CA SER A 34 -8.59 15.72 5.37
C SER A 34 -7.51 16.34 6.27
N ARG A 35 -6.96 15.60 7.23
CA ARG A 35 -5.82 16.03 8.05
C ARG A 35 -4.58 16.25 7.21
N PHE A 36 -4.30 15.37 6.24
CA PHE A 36 -3.15 15.51 5.33
C PHE A 36 -3.18 16.84 4.57
N SER A 37 -4.33 17.18 3.99
CA SER A 37 -4.52 18.41 3.25
C SER A 37 -4.41 19.66 4.14
N GLN A 38 -4.84 19.57 5.41
CA GLN A 38 -4.72 20.68 6.36
C GLN A 38 -3.26 20.91 6.78
N VAL A 39 -2.54 19.86 7.16
CA VAL A 39 -1.12 19.94 7.57
C VAL A 39 -0.26 20.50 6.45
N HIS A 40 -0.50 20.08 5.21
CA HIS A 40 0.24 20.53 4.04
C HIS A 40 -0.38 21.77 3.35
N LYS A 41 -1.40 22.38 3.96
CA LYS A 41 -2.03 23.65 3.54
C LYS A 41 -2.52 23.67 2.08
N PHE A 42 -3.15 22.58 1.64
CA PHE A 42 -3.73 22.49 0.30
C PHE A 42 -4.84 23.54 0.11
N GLU A 43 -4.90 24.10 -1.10
CA GLU A 43 -5.94 25.04 -1.47
C GLU A 43 -7.34 24.40 -1.37
N LYS A 44 -8.31 25.20 -0.92
CA LYS A 44 -9.71 24.79 -0.79
C LYS A 44 -10.60 25.62 -1.73
N PRO A 45 -11.58 25.00 -2.42
CA PRO A 45 -12.01 23.61 -2.28
C PRO A 45 -11.11 22.57 -2.95
N ASN A 46 -10.33 22.97 -3.96
CA ASN A 46 -9.46 22.09 -4.72
C ASN A 46 -8.04 22.63 -4.78
N ASP A 47 -7.07 21.73 -4.73
CA ASP A 47 -5.66 22.02 -4.94
C ASP A 47 -5.22 21.32 -6.23
N GLU A 48 -5.02 22.12 -7.29
CA GLU A 48 -4.67 21.60 -8.61
C GLU A 48 -3.34 20.83 -8.60
N THR A 49 -2.36 21.32 -7.82
CA THR A 49 -1.05 20.69 -7.67
C THR A 49 -1.16 19.29 -7.06
N SER A 50 -1.96 19.14 -5.99
CA SER A 50 -2.27 17.86 -5.36
C SER A 50 -2.95 16.89 -6.34
N LEU A 51 -3.96 17.37 -7.09
CA LEU A 51 -4.65 16.54 -8.07
C LEU A 51 -3.70 16.11 -9.19
N ASN A 52 -2.81 16.98 -9.65
CA ASN A 52 -1.80 16.65 -10.64
C ASN A 52 -0.75 15.66 -10.12
N LEU A 53 -0.38 15.73 -8.84
CA LEU A 53 0.43 14.70 -8.19
C LEU A 53 -0.30 13.34 -8.21
N MET A 54 -1.57 13.28 -7.81
CA MET A 54 -2.39 12.05 -7.89
C MET A 54 -2.46 11.49 -9.32
N ASN A 55 -2.69 12.35 -10.32
CA ASN A 55 -2.69 11.99 -11.75
C ASN A 55 -1.33 11.40 -12.18
N SER A 56 -0.24 12.01 -11.74
CA SER A 56 1.13 11.58 -12.05
C SER A 56 1.46 10.24 -11.38
N CYS A 57 0.97 9.98 -10.17
CA CYS A 57 1.07 8.68 -9.50
C CYS A 57 0.28 7.60 -10.24
N ALA A 58 -0.96 7.89 -10.63
CA ALA A 58 -1.79 6.97 -11.39
C ALA A 58 -1.19 6.62 -12.76
N SER A 59 -0.59 7.60 -13.43
CA SER A 59 0.19 7.39 -14.66
C SER A 59 1.33 6.39 -14.44
N SER A 60 2.11 6.55 -13.37
CA SER A 60 3.17 5.59 -13.02
C SER A 60 2.63 4.19 -12.74
N VAL A 61 1.49 4.05 -12.07
CA VAL A 61 0.82 2.74 -11.85
C VAL A 61 0.48 2.07 -13.19
N LEU A 62 -0.07 2.82 -14.15
CA LEU A 62 -0.37 2.28 -15.49
C LEU A 62 0.90 1.82 -16.21
N VAL A 63 2.02 2.54 -16.07
CA VAL A 63 3.29 2.18 -16.68
C VAL A 63 3.85 0.90 -16.06
N GLU A 64 3.88 0.83 -14.72
CA GLU A 64 4.45 -0.28 -13.96
C GLU A 64 3.64 -1.58 -14.11
N TYR A 65 2.31 -1.49 -14.19
CA TYR A 65 1.43 -2.64 -14.30
C TYR A 65 0.66 -2.63 -15.63
N PRO A 66 1.21 -3.23 -16.71
CA PRO A 66 0.60 -3.22 -18.04
C PRO A 66 -0.78 -3.86 -18.16
N ASP A 67 -1.18 -4.67 -17.17
CA ASP A 67 -2.51 -5.26 -17.09
C ASP A 67 -3.59 -4.25 -16.67
N ILE A 68 -3.20 -3.12 -16.09
CA ILE A 68 -4.07 -1.97 -15.83
C ILE A 68 -4.15 -1.14 -17.12
N VAL A 69 -5.37 -1.02 -17.65
CA VAL A 69 -5.59 -0.44 -18.99
C VAL A 69 -6.37 0.88 -18.94
N PHE A 70 -7.06 1.14 -17.84
CA PHE A 70 -7.85 2.33 -17.60
C PHE A 70 -7.78 2.72 -16.12
N ALA A 71 -7.75 4.01 -15.82
CA ALA A 71 -7.90 4.54 -14.49
C ALA A 71 -8.76 5.81 -14.47
N TYR A 72 -9.51 5.98 -13.40
CA TYR A 72 -10.31 7.18 -13.14
C TYR A 72 -10.10 7.64 -11.69
N GLY A 73 -9.86 8.93 -11.48
CA GLY A 73 -9.67 9.47 -10.13
C GLY A 73 -10.13 10.91 -9.99
N TYR A 74 -10.43 11.30 -8.76
CA TYR A 74 -10.75 12.65 -8.32
C TYR A 74 -10.49 12.75 -6.81
N SER A 75 -10.33 13.97 -6.29
CA SER A 75 -9.94 14.17 -4.89
C SER A 75 -8.68 13.34 -4.56
N ASP A 76 -8.78 12.48 -3.56
CA ASP A 76 -7.78 11.59 -3.00
C ASP A 76 -8.03 10.11 -3.34
N GLU A 77 -8.93 9.83 -4.31
CA GLU A 77 -9.23 8.47 -4.77
C GLU A 77 -8.88 8.21 -6.23
N TYR A 78 -8.53 6.95 -6.52
CA TYR A 78 -8.27 6.45 -7.87
C TYR A 78 -8.77 5.03 -8.04
N SER A 79 -9.41 4.75 -9.17
CA SER A 79 -9.86 3.42 -9.58
C SER A 79 -9.02 2.92 -10.74
N PHE A 80 -8.42 1.75 -10.61
CA PHE A 80 -7.58 1.10 -11.62
C PHE A 80 -8.27 -0.14 -12.17
N VAL A 81 -8.55 -0.16 -13.46
CA VAL A 81 -9.29 -1.24 -14.13
C VAL A 81 -8.32 -2.14 -14.88
N PHE A 82 -8.34 -3.43 -14.52
CA PHE A 82 -7.55 -4.46 -15.18
C PHE A 82 -8.25 -4.98 -16.43
N LYS A 83 -7.48 -5.35 -17.45
CA LYS A 83 -8.01 -5.99 -18.66
C LYS A 83 -8.79 -7.27 -18.32
N LYS A 84 -9.83 -7.58 -19.10
CA LYS A 84 -10.73 -8.72 -18.84
C LYS A 84 -10.02 -10.06 -18.70
N ALA A 85 -8.98 -10.28 -19.50
CA ALA A 85 -8.21 -11.52 -19.52
C ALA A 85 -7.06 -11.57 -18.49
N SER A 86 -6.96 -10.59 -17.58
CA SER A 86 -5.84 -10.51 -16.65
C SER A 86 -5.74 -11.76 -15.77
N ARG A 87 -4.53 -12.31 -15.68
CA ARG A 87 -4.12 -13.36 -14.74
C ARG A 87 -3.05 -12.85 -13.76
N PHE A 88 -2.95 -11.53 -13.64
CA PHE A 88 -1.93 -10.87 -12.84
C PHE A 88 -1.93 -11.44 -11.42
N TYR A 89 -0.79 -11.96 -10.96
CA TYR A 89 -0.64 -12.65 -9.68
C TYR A 89 -1.70 -13.71 -9.35
N GLN A 90 -2.15 -14.48 -10.34
CA GLN A 90 -3.21 -15.48 -10.17
C GLN A 90 -4.50 -14.87 -9.60
N ARG A 91 -4.73 -13.57 -9.84
CA ARG A 91 -5.95 -12.85 -9.46
C ARG A 91 -6.21 -12.82 -7.93
N ARG A 92 -5.19 -13.05 -7.11
CA ARG A 92 -5.26 -12.94 -5.64
C ARG A 92 -5.54 -11.49 -5.22
N ALA A 93 -6.71 -11.25 -4.63
CA ALA A 93 -7.23 -9.93 -4.32
C ALA A 93 -6.27 -9.13 -3.42
N SER A 94 -5.85 -9.71 -2.30
CA SER A 94 -4.93 -9.11 -1.32
C SER A 94 -3.60 -8.72 -1.95
N LYS A 95 -3.00 -9.60 -2.76
CA LYS A 95 -1.74 -9.32 -3.46
C LYS A 95 -1.88 -8.15 -4.45
N ILE A 96 -2.92 -8.16 -5.28
CA ILE A 96 -3.09 -7.11 -6.28
C ILE A 96 -3.41 -5.75 -5.63
N LEU A 97 -4.35 -5.71 -4.68
CA LEU A 97 -4.78 -4.47 -4.04
C LEU A 97 -3.65 -3.83 -3.23
N SER A 98 -2.83 -4.65 -2.59
CA SER A 98 -1.71 -4.20 -1.75
C SER A 98 -0.54 -3.67 -2.60
N LEU A 99 -0.24 -4.31 -3.74
CA LEU A 99 0.79 -3.83 -4.66
C LEU A 99 0.44 -2.49 -5.30
N VAL A 100 -0.80 -2.33 -5.77
CA VAL A 100 -1.24 -1.05 -6.34
C VAL A 100 -1.18 0.06 -5.27
N ALA A 101 -1.65 -0.22 -4.06
CA ALA A 101 -1.61 0.75 -2.96
C ALA A 101 -0.17 1.10 -2.54
N SER A 102 0.70 0.11 -2.36
CA SER A 102 2.09 0.33 -1.94
C SER A 102 2.90 1.07 -3.00
N PHE A 103 2.78 0.69 -4.27
CA PHE A 103 3.47 1.39 -5.36
C PHE A 103 2.95 2.82 -5.54
N PHE A 104 1.63 3.03 -5.47
CA PHE A 104 1.08 4.39 -5.54
C PHE A 104 1.62 5.27 -4.40
N ALA A 105 1.65 4.74 -3.17
CA ALA A 105 2.19 5.43 -2.00
C ALA A 105 3.69 5.74 -2.16
N ALA A 106 4.47 4.81 -2.70
CA ALA A 106 5.88 5.01 -2.96
C ALA A 106 6.14 6.11 -4.00
N VAL A 107 5.38 6.10 -5.09
CA VAL A 107 5.47 7.11 -6.16
C VAL A 107 5.02 8.48 -5.65
N TYR A 108 3.98 8.53 -4.80
CA TYR A 108 3.51 9.78 -4.20
C TYR A 108 4.62 10.47 -3.39
N VAL A 109 5.32 9.72 -2.55
CA VAL A 109 6.49 10.23 -1.80
C VAL A 109 7.62 10.63 -2.76
N THR A 110 7.91 9.79 -3.76
CA THR A 110 8.99 10.06 -4.74
C THR A 110 8.78 11.38 -5.48
N LYS A 111 7.55 11.63 -5.92
CA LYS A 111 7.19 12.78 -6.76
C LYS A 111 6.82 14.00 -5.94
N TRP A 112 6.65 13.91 -4.62
CA TRP A 112 6.23 15.02 -3.79
C TRP A 112 7.02 16.31 -4.06
N LYS A 113 8.35 16.25 -4.08
CA LYS A 113 9.21 17.42 -4.28
C LYS A 113 9.12 18.03 -5.68
N GLU A 114 8.71 17.26 -6.69
CA GLU A 114 8.45 17.76 -8.05
C GLU A 114 7.23 18.68 -8.09
N PHE A 115 6.18 18.33 -7.34
CA PHE A 115 4.92 19.07 -7.30
C PHE A 115 4.89 20.14 -6.19
N PHE A 116 5.52 19.87 -5.06
CA PHE A 116 5.59 20.74 -3.89
C PHE A 116 7.04 21.05 -3.51
N PRO A 117 7.78 21.85 -4.32
CA PRO A 117 9.21 22.09 -4.12
C PRO A 117 9.55 22.84 -2.82
N HIS A 118 8.57 23.58 -2.26
CA HIS A 118 8.73 24.40 -1.06
C HIS A 118 7.97 23.87 0.16
N THR A 119 7.24 22.76 0.02
CA THR A 119 6.49 22.15 1.13
C THR A 119 7.17 20.84 1.51
N LYS A 120 7.59 20.72 2.77
CA LYS A 120 8.10 19.46 3.29
C LYS A 120 6.94 18.46 3.44
N LEU A 121 7.16 17.20 3.09
CA LEU A 121 6.24 16.12 3.42
C LEU A 121 6.42 15.79 4.91
N GLU A 122 5.46 16.18 5.75
CA GLU A 122 5.63 16.12 7.21
C GLU A 122 5.50 14.70 7.76
N TYR A 123 4.65 13.87 7.16
CA TYR A 123 4.48 12.48 7.55
C TYR A 123 4.12 11.59 6.35
N ALA A 124 4.32 10.28 6.53
CA ALA A 124 4.09 9.28 5.49
C ALA A 124 2.60 9.23 5.11
N PRO A 125 2.23 9.45 3.84
CA PRO A 125 0.87 9.22 3.38
C PRO A 125 0.53 7.74 3.45
N SER A 126 -0.75 7.41 3.63
CA SER A 126 -1.26 6.06 3.61
C SER A 126 -2.49 6.00 2.72
N PHE A 127 -2.65 4.89 2.00
CA PHE A 127 -3.75 4.67 1.08
C PHE A 127 -4.44 3.36 1.41
N ALA A 128 -5.74 3.45 1.68
CA ALA A 128 -6.60 2.29 1.76
C ALA A 128 -6.96 1.84 0.34
N SER A 129 -7.18 0.55 0.14
CA SER A 129 -7.64 0.01 -1.14
C SER A 129 -8.68 -1.07 -0.98
N LYS A 130 -9.51 -1.22 -2.01
CA LYS A 130 -10.58 -2.21 -2.11
C LYS A 130 -10.62 -2.81 -3.52
N VAL A 131 -11.06 -4.05 -3.60
CA VAL A 131 -11.36 -4.71 -4.87
C VAL A 131 -12.85 -4.56 -5.16
N VAL A 132 -13.17 -4.10 -6.37
CA VAL A 132 -14.53 -4.14 -6.91
C VAL A 132 -14.53 -5.16 -8.05
N SER A 133 -15.40 -6.17 -7.92
CA SER A 133 -15.51 -7.27 -8.88
C SER A 133 -16.69 -6.99 -9.80
N CYS A 134 -16.42 -6.58 -11.04
CA CYS A 134 -17.48 -6.26 -11.99
C CYS A 134 -17.78 -7.49 -12.85
N ALA A 135 -18.96 -8.08 -12.68
CA ALA A 135 -19.37 -9.29 -13.41
C ALA A 135 -19.48 -9.10 -14.94
N SER A 136 -19.68 -7.86 -15.38
CA SER A 136 -19.81 -7.53 -16.80
C SER A 136 -19.32 -6.12 -17.11
N VAL A 137 -19.30 -5.80 -18.41
CA VAL A 137 -18.90 -4.47 -18.92
C VAL A 137 -19.94 -3.41 -18.55
N GLU A 138 -21.22 -3.79 -18.44
CA GLU A 138 -22.30 -2.91 -17.99
C GLU A 138 -22.13 -2.52 -16.51
N VAL A 139 -21.66 -3.45 -15.67
CA VAL A 139 -21.33 -3.14 -14.27
C VAL A 139 -20.15 -2.19 -14.19
N LEU A 140 -19.13 -2.37 -15.04
CA LEU A 140 -18.01 -1.43 -15.15
C LEU A 140 -18.51 -0.04 -15.58
N GLN A 141 -19.39 0.04 -16.58
CA GLN A 141 -19.97 1.31 -17.02
C GLN A 141 -20.72 2.01 -15.89
N ALA A 142 -21.57 1.27 -15.16
CA ALA A 142 -22.31 1.79 -14.01
C ALA A 142 -21.38 2.27 -12.89
N TYR A 143 -20.30 1.53 -12.64
CA TYR A 143 -19.27 1.93 -11.68
C TYR A 143 -18.59 3.24 -12.07
N LEU A 144 -18.16 3.38 -13.32
CA LEU A 144 -17.51 4.61 -13.80
C LEU A 144 -18.47 5.81 -13.78
N ALA A 145 -19.72 5.60 -14.20
CA ALA A 145 -20.76 6.62 -14.12
C ALA A 145 -20.99 7.07 -12.67
N TRP A 146 -21.05 6.11 -11.73
CA TRP A 146 -21.18 6.38 -10.31
C TRP A 146 -20.00 7.18 -9.75
N ARG A 147 -18.75 6.79 -10.04
CA ARG A 147 -17.56 7.54 -9.61
C ARG A 147 -17.56 8.97 -10.14
N GLN A 148 -17.91 9.18 -11.42
CA GLN A 148 -17.95 10.51 -12.00
C GLN A 148 -19.12 11.37 -11.45
N HIS A 149 -20.26 10.74 -11.15
CA HIS A 149 -21.35 11.42 -10.48
C HIS A 149 -20.96 11.87 -9.07
N ASP A 150 -20.31 11.01 -8.29
CA ASP A 150 -19.83 11.35 -6.95
C ASP A 150 -18.78 12.47 -6.99
N CYS A 151 -17.87 12.47 -7.98
CA CYS A 151 -16.95 13.59 -8.24
C CYS A 151 -17.70 14.92 -8.41
N HIS A 152 -18.71 14.92 -9.29
CA HIS A 152 -19.48 16.12 -9.60
C HIS A 152 -20.23 16.66 -8.37
N ILE A 153 -20.92 15.78 -7.63
CA ILE A 153 -21.73 16.17 -6.47
C ILE A 153 -20.85 16.63 -5.32
N SER A 154 -19.75 15.93 -5.05
CA SER A 154 -18.81 16.26 -3.97
C SER A 154 -18.12 17.59 -4.24
N ASN A 155 -17.56 17.78 -5.44
CA ASN A 155 -16.92 19.04 -5.79
C ASN A 155 -17.88 20.24 -5.75
N GLN A 156 -19.12 20.07 -6.21
CA GLN A 156 -20.13 21.13 -6.12
C GLN A 156 -20.47 21.48 -4.67
N TYR A 157 -20.62 20.47 -3.80
CA TYR A 157 -20.84 20.64 -2.38
C TYR A 157 -19.67 21.35 -1.71
N ASP A 158 -18.44 20.87 -1.94
CA ASP A 158 -17.22 21.42 -1.35
C ASP A 158 -16.96 22.85 -1.81
N THR A 159 -17.26 23.16 -3.07
CA THR A 159 -17.18 24.55 -3.56
C THR A 159 -18.14 25.46 -2.79
N CYS A 160 -19.39 25.04 -2.57
CA CYS A 160 -20.32 25.82 -1.76
C CYS A 160 -19.81 25.97 -0.32
N LEU A 161 -19.37 24.85 0.27
CA LEU A 161 -18.89 24.77 1.64
C LEU A 161 -17.75 25.76 1.87
N TRP A 162 -16.71 25.71 1.05
CA TRP A 162 -15.53 26.54 1.24
C TRP A 162 -15.76 28.00 0.86
N MET A 163 -16.66 28.31 -0.07
CA MET A 163 -17.02 29.71 -0.35
C MET A 163 -17.79 30.34 0.80
N LEU A 164 -18.71 29.59 1.42
CA LEU A 164 -19.42 30.03 2.63
C LEU A 164 -18.44 30.20 3.80
N VAL A 165 -17.50 29.28 4.00
CA VAL A 165 -16.45 29.44 5.02
C VAL A 165 -15.59 30.67 4.76
N LYS A 166 -15.17 30.91 3.50
CA LYS A 166 -14.41 32.11 3.10
C LYS A 166 -15.20 33.41 3.30
N SER A 167 -16.53 33.35 3.27
CA SER A 167 -17.42 34.49 3.61
C SER A 167 -17.59 34.76 5.11
N GLY A 168 -16.89 34.00 5.96
CA GLY A 168 -16.89 34.19 7.42
C GLY A 168 -17.83 33.26 8.20
N LYS A 169 -18.47 32.29 7.55
CA LYS A 169 -19.29 31.28 8.24
C LYS A 169 -18.42 30.19 8.86
N THR A 170 -18.88 29.64 9.97
CA THR A 170 -18.26 28.44 10.55
C THR A 170 -18.59 27.19 9.72
N LEU A 171 -17.80 26.12 9.91
CA LEU A 171 -18.07 24.83 9.27
C LEU A 171 -19.46 24.28 9.64
N SER A 172 -19.85 24.39 10.92
CA SER A 172 -21.15 23.90 11.40
C SER A 172 -22.32 24.63 10.78
N GLU A 173 -22.27 25.97 10.71
CA GLU A 173 -23.31 26.77 10.06
C GLU A 173 -23.41 26.42 8.58
N THR A 174 -22.27 26.26 7.93
CA THR A 174 -22.22 25.94 6.50
C THR A 174 -22.80 24.55 6.20
N GLN A 175 -22.49 23.56 7.05
CA GLN A 175 -23.06 22.22 6.93
C GLN A 175 -24.58 22.23 7.08
N GLU A 176 -25.13 23.01 8.01
CA GLU A 176 -26.59 23.16 8.16
C GLU A 176 -27.22 23.91 6.98
N ILE A 177 -26.57 24.93 6.42
CA ILE A 177 -27.05 25.62 5.20
C ILE A 177 -27.10 24.68 4.01
N LEU A 178 -26.10 23.82 3.85
CA LEU A 178 -25.98 22.92 2.70
C LEU A 178 -26.71 21.59 2.90
N LYS A 179 -27.26 21.34 4.09
CA LYS A 179 -28.01 20.13 4.43
C LYS A 179 -29.19 19.96 3.48
N ASP A 180 -29.32 18.76 2.94
CA ASP A 180 -30.39 18.36 2.01
C ASP A 180 -30.55 19.24 0.74
N THR A 181 -29.58 20.11 0.45
CA THR A 181 -29.60 20.95 -0.75
C THR A 181 -29.45 20.11 -2.01
N GLN A 182 -30.30 20.39 -2.99
CA GLN A 182 -30.25 19.79 -4.32
C GLN A 182 -29.21 20.49 -5.20
N LYS A 183 -28.79 19.80 -6.27
CA LYS A 183 -27.84 20.32 -7.26
C LYS A 183 -28.21 21.71 -7.82
N GLN A 184 -29.50 21.97 -8.06
CA GLN A 184 -29.96 23.27 -8.57
C GLN A 184 -29.79 24.37 -7.53
N GLN A 185 -30.16 24.10 -6.27
CA GLN A 185 -30.01 25.04 -5.16
C GLN A 185 -28.54 25.39 -4.91
N ARG A 186 -27.64 24.41 -5.01
CA ARG A 186 -26.18 24.65 -4.90
C ARG A 186 -25.64 25.53 -6.02
N ASN A 187 -26.09 25.31 -7.27
CA ASN A 187 -25.71 26.18 -8.39
C ASN A 187 -26.22 27.61 -8.21
N GLU A 188 -27.46 27.76 -7.76
CA GLU A 188 -28.06 29.06 -7.50
C GLU A 188 -27.33 29.80 -6.37
N LEU A 189 -26.97 29.11 -5.29
CA LEU A 189 -26.17 29.65 -4.20
C LEU A 189 -24.80 30.15 -4.70
N LEU A 190 -24.07 29.33 -5.46
CA LEU A 190 -22.77 29.73 -6.03
C LEU A 190 -22.89 30.96 -6.94
N PHE A 191 -23.91 30.99 -7.78
CA PHE A 191 -24.10 32.06 -8.74
C PHE A 191 -24.55 33.36 -8.07
N GLN A 192 -25.58 33.32 -7.22
CA GLN A 192 -26.18 34.51 -6.62
C GLN A 192 -25.30 35.12 -5.53
N GLN A 193 -24.69 34.30 -4.66
CA GLN A 193 -23.91 34.83 -3.52
C GLN A 193 -22.45 35.10 -3.88
N PHE A 194 -21.88 34.31 -4.78
CA PHE A 194 -20.44 34.36 -5.07
C PHE A 194 -20.12 34.71 -6.53
N GLY A 195 -21.11 34.86 -7.41
CA GLY A 195 -20.88 35.11 -8.84
C GLY A 195 -20.21 33.93 -9.57
N ILE A 196 -20.19 32.74 -8.96
CA ILE A 196 -19.49 31.58 -9.50
C ILE A 196 -20.44 30.76 -10.38
N ASN A 197 -20.15 30.71 -11.68
CA ASN A 197 -20.77 29.73 -12.56
C ASN A 197 -20.01 28.40 -12.47
N TYR A 198 -20.61 27.41 -11.79
CA TYR A 198 -19.98 26.09 -11.61
C TYR A 198 -19.51 25.47 -12.92
N LYS A 199 -20.25 25.63 -14.04
CA LYS A 199 -19.85 25.04 -15.34
C LYS A 199 -18.53 25.62 -15.89
N MET A 200 -18.12 26.79 -15.42
CA MET A 200 -16.90 27.47 -15.84
C MET A 200 -15.68 27.16 -14.98
N LEU A 201 -15.85 26.40 -13.89
CA LEU A 201 -14.72 25.88 -13.14
C LEU A 201 -13.91 24.88 -13.99
N PRO A 202 -12.60 24.73 -13.72
CA PRO A 202 -11.74 23.77 -14.42
C PRO A 202 -12.36 22.38 -14.53
N VAL A 203 -12.26 21.78 -15.72
CA VAL A 203 -12.88 20.47 -16.02
C VAL A 203 -12.34 19.38 -15.10
N LEU A 204 -11.04 19.45 -14.75
CA LEU A 204 -10.40 18.57 -13.76
C LEU A 204 -11.19 18.47 -12.46
N PHE A 205 -11.63 19.59 -11.89
CA PHE A 205 -12.35 19.62 -10.61
C PHE A 205 -13.77 19.06 -10.74
N ARG A 206 -14.42 19.29 -11.89
CA ARG A 206 -15.83 18.94 -12.10
C ARG A 206 -16.04 17.50 -12.54
N GLN A 207 -15.07 16.96 -13.27
CA GLN A 207 -15.21 15.70 -13.99
C GLN A 207 -14.17 14.65 -13.58
N GLY A 208 -13.14 15.05 -12.82
CA GLY A 208 -12.01 14.20 -12.48
C GLY A 208 -11.08 13.94 -13.66
N SER A 209 -10.22 12.95 -13.47
CA SER A 209 -9.14 12.58 -14.37
C SER A 209 -9.31 11.16 -14.88
N CYS A 210 -9.22 10.98 -16.19
CA CYS A 210 -9.23 9.69 -16.84
C CYS A 210 -7.86 9.41 -17.45
N LEU A 211 -7.25 8.27 -17.13
CA LEU A 211 -5.99 7.82 -17.71
C LEU A 211 -6.14 6.47 -18.40
N PHE A 212 -5.60 6.34 -19.59
CA PHE A 212 -5.56 5.07 -20.31
C PHE A 212 -4.42 5.07 -21.32
N LYS A 213 -4.08 3.89 -21.84
CA LYS A 213 -3.03 3.76 -22.86
C LYS A 213 -3.63 3.90 -24.26
N THR A 214 -3.19 4.91 -25.00
CA THR A 214 -3.49 5.05 -26.43
C THR A 214 -2.30 4.57 -27.26
N LYS A 215 -2.58 4.12 -28.49
CA LYS A 215 -1.53 3.78 -29.46
C LYS A 215 -1.18 5.03 -30.27
N LEU A 216 0.03 5.54 -30.08
CA LEU A 216 0.54 6.71 -30.81
C LEU A 216 1.69 6.28 -31.73
N GLU A 217 1.74 6.83 -32.94
CA GLU A 217 2.89 6.67 -33.83
C GLU A 217 4.00 7.62 -33.40
N GLU A 218 5.17 7.05 -33.06
CA GLU A 218 6.33 7.81 -32.63
C GLU A 218 7.49 7.57 -33.59
N THR A 219 8.15 8.64 -34.03
CA THR A 219 9.40 8.54 -34.80
C THR A 219 10.52 8.07 -33.89
N VAL A 220 10.99 6.84 -34.07
CA VAL A 220 11.99 6.21 -33.19
C VAL A 220 13.42 6.53 -33.63
N LYS A 221 13.62 6.68 -34.95
CA LYS A 221 14.89 7.06 -35.57
C LYS A 221 14.62 7.56 -36.98
N HIS A 222 15.59 8.21 -37.60
CA HIS A 222 15.59 8.43 -39.04
C HIS A 222 16.35 7.29 -39.71
N ASP A 223 15.91 6.84 -40.87
CA ASP A 223 16.67 5.89 -41.69
C ASP A 223 17.87 6.58 -42.35
N GLU A 224 18.68 5.80 -43.09
CA GLU A 224 19.90 6.26 -43.76
C GLU A 224 19.64 7.37 -44.80
N ASN A 225 18.38 7.55 -45.21
CA ASN A 225 17.92 8.59 -46.14
C ASN A 225 17.22 9.76 -45.42
N GLY A 226 17.26 9.82 -44.08
CA GLY A 226 16.64 10.87 -43.28
C GLY A 226 15.13 10.72 -43.10
N LYS A 227 14.50 9.60 -43.51
CA LYS A 227 13.06 9.39 -43.37
C LYS A 227 12.71 8.92 -41.95
N PRO A 228 11.68 9.50 -41.31
CA PRO A 228 11.29 9.11 -39.96
C PRO A 228 10.74 7.67 -39.93
N VAL A 229 11.40 6.79 -39.19
CA VAL A 229 10.93 5.44 -38.87
C VAL A 229 9.95 5.52 -37.72
N LYS A 230 8.66 5.53 -38.05
CA LYS A 230 7.58 5.55 -37.08
C LYS A 230 7.32 4.14 -36.53
N ARG A 231 7.14 4.02 -35.20
CA ARG A 231 6.63 2.82 -34.55
C ARG A 231 5.43 3.17 -33.69
N LEU A 232 4.43 2.29 -33.71
CA LEU A 232 3.26 2.42 -32.87
C LEU A 232 3.62 2.00 -31.44
N ARG A 233 3.54 2.93 -30.50
CA ARG A 233 3.80 2.69 -29.07
C ARG A 233 2.58 3.01 -28.23
N ARG A 234 2.37 2.25 -27.16
CA ARG A 234 1.32 2.55 -26.18
C ARG A 234 1.86 3.62 -25.23
N ARG A 235 1.20 4.78 -25.17
CA ARG A 235 1.50 5.89 -24.26
C ARG A 235 0.29 6.15 -23.38
N GLU A 236 0.52 6.46 -22.12
CA GLU A 236 -0.48 7.02 -21.22
C GLU A 236 -1.06 8.31 -21.79
N THR A 237 -2.37 8.47 -21.67
CA THR A 237 -3.10 9.67 -22.09
C THR A 237 -3.99 10.07 -20.92
N LEU A 238 -3.82 11.31 -20.45
CA LEU A 238 -4.66 11.93 -19.45
C LEU A 238 -5.72 12.77 -20.16
N VAL A 239 -6.99 12.53 -19.84
CA VAL A 239 -8.15 13.24 -20.43
C VAL A 239 -9.12 13.63 -19.31
N HIS A 240 -9.74 14.80 -19.45
CA HIS A 240 -10.89 15.21 -18.67
C HIS A 240 -12.11 15.24 -19.59
N SER A 241 -13.07 14.35 -19.34
CA SER A 241 -14.26 14.18 -20.20
C SER A 241 -15.53 14.40 -19.37
N GLU A 242 -16.54 15.03 -19.96
CA GLU A 242 -17.84 15.23 -19.28
C GLU A 242 -18.62 13.94 -19.03
N ASN A 243 -18.32 12.87 -19.77
CA ASN A 243 -18.97 11.57 -19.60
C ASN A 243 -18.00 10.42 -19.90
N VAL A 244 -17.22 10.00 -18.92
CA VAL A 244 -16.26 8.87 -19.07
C VAL A 244 -16.96 7.52 -19.19
N ALA A 245 -18.23 7.44 -18.80
CA ALA A 245 -19.05 6.24 -18.96
C ALA A 245 -19.89 6.25 -20.25
N GLY A 246 -19.75 7.31 -21.07
CA GLY A 246 -20.52 7.51 -22.29
C GLY A 246 -19.99 6.67 -23.45
N ARG A 247 -20.90 6.22 -24.31
CA ARG A 247 -20.56 5.45 -25.51
C ARG A 247 -19.66 6.24 -26.47
N SER A 248 -19.88 7.54 -26.62
CA SER A 248 -19.04 8.41 -27.47
C SER A 248 -17.58 8.37 -27.04
N PHE A 249 -17.31 8.57 -25.75
CA PHE A 249 -15.96 8.53 -25.18
C PHE A 249 -15.25 7.18 -25.45
N TRP A 250 -15.95 6.06 -25.27
CA TRP A 250 -15.36 4.74 -25.51
C TRP A 250 -15.15 4.44 -27.00
N ASN A 251 -16.04 4.91 -27.86
CA ASN A 251 -15.90 4.80 -29.32
C ASN A 251 -14.69 5.57 -29.85
N GLU A 252 -14.40 6.75 -29.32
CA GLU A 252 -13.22 7.56 -29.66
C GLU A 252 -11.91 6.88 -29.22
N HIS A 253 -11.98 6.00 -28.22
CA HIS A 253 -10.82 5.35 -27.60
C HIS A 253 -10.83 3.83 -27.81
N SER A 254 -10.81 3.41 -29.09
CA SER A 254 -10.87 2.00 -29.51
C SER A 254 -9.83 1.03 -28.89
N SER A 255 -8.75 1.54 -28.29
CA SER A 255 -7.82 0.71 -27.50
C SER A 255 -8.51 0.06 -26.29
N LEU A 256 -9.46 0.76 -25.65
CA LEU A 256 -10.21 0.27 -24.51
C LEU A 256 -11.14 -0.89 -24.89
N HIS A 257 -11.73 -0.85 -26.09
CA HIS A 257 -12.62 -1.90 -26.57
C HIS A 257 -11.97 -3.28 -26.61
N LYS A 258 -10.69 -3.34 -26.99
CA LYS A 258 -9.95 -4.60 -27.09
C LYS A 258 -9.68 -5.22 -25.73
N ASP A 259 -9.40 -4.39 -24.73
CA ASP A 259 -8.93 -4.84 -23.42
C ASP A 259 -10.10 -5.02 -22.41
N LEU A 260 -11.19 -4.25 -22.56
CA LEU A 260 -12.33 -4.22 -21.62
C LEU A 260 -13.70 -4.55 -22.24
N GLY A 261 -13.88 -4.38 -23.56
CA GLY A 261 -15.17 -4.48 -24.24
C GLY A 261 -15.78 -3.11 -24.56
N HIS A 262 -17.00 -3.10 -25.09
CA HIS A 262 -17.69 -1.87 -25.54
C HIS A 262 -18.95 -1.60 -24.72
N PHE A 263 -19.37 -0.34 -24.64
CA PHE A 263 -20.63 0.06 -24.04
C PHE A 263 -21.74 0.12 -25.11
N ALA A 264 -22.76 -0.73 -24.96
CA ALA A 264 -23.84 -0.83 -25.93
C ALA A 264 -24.79 0.37 -25.91
N LYS A 265 -25.04 0.94 -24.72
CA LYS A 265 -25.96 2.06 -24.48
C LYS A 265 -25.38 3.01 -23.44
N ASP A 266 -25.85 4.25 -23.41
CA ASP A 266 -25.54 5.18 -22.32
C ASP A 266 -26.39 4.87 -21.08
N ILE A 267 -25.84 5.20 -19.91
CA ILE A 267 -26.55 5.08 -18.64
C ILE A 267 -27.25 6.40 -18.34
N GLY A 268 -28.59 6.38 -18.36
CA GLY A 268 -29.41 7.55 -18.04
C GLY A 268 -29.64 7.79 -16.54
N LYS A 269 -29.60 6.72 -15.72
CA LYS A 269 -29.75 6.79 -14.26
C LYS A 269 -28.80 5.80 -13.60
N ILE A 270 -28.09 6.28 -12.59
CA ILE A 270 -27.19 5.47 -11.75
C ILE A 270 -28.00 5.02 -10.54
N GLU A 271 -27.92 3.73 -10.22
CA GLU A 271 -28.43 3.17 -8.96
C GLU A 271 -27.22 2.83 -8.07
N PRO A 272 -26.83 3.71 -7.12
CA PRO A 272 -25.63 3.50 -6.33
C PRO A 272 -25.64 2.17 -5.56
N ASP A 273 -26.80 1.74 -5.08
CA ASP A 273 -26.93 0.49 -4.32
C ASP A 273 -26.68 -0.74 -5.18
N TYR A 274 -27.06 -0.70 -6.47
CA TYR A 274 -26.69 -1.73 -7.44
C TYR A 274 -25.18 -1.81 -7.63
N VAL A 275 -24.48 -0.68 -7.75
CA VAL A 275 -23.01 -0.69 -7.90
C VAL A 275 -22.32 -1.14 -6.61
N LYS A 276 -22.82 -0.69 -5.45
CA LYS A 276 -22.29 -1.07 -4.14
C LYS A 276 -22.41 -2.57 -3.87
N SER A 277 -23.41 -3.27 -4.42
CA SER A 277 -23.54 -4.72 -4.24
C SER A 277 -22.39 -5.52 -4.87
N PHE A 278 -21.60 -4.93 -5.77
CA PHE A 278 -20.39 -5.54 -6.35
C PHE A 278 -19.11 -5.25 -5.55
N GLN A 279 -19.21 -4.46 -4.48
CA GLN A 279 -18.10 -4.26 -3.54
C GLN A 279 -18.12 -5.39 -2.53
N PHE A 280 -17.31 -6.42 -2.78
CA PHE A 280 -17.15 -7.51 -1.83
C PHE A 280 -16.25 -7.06 -0.66
N GLU A 281 -16.83 -6.94 0.52
CA GLU A 281 -16.09 -6.63 1.74
C GLU A 281 -15.81 -7.91 2.53
N SER A 282 -14.64 -8.53 2.28
CA SER A 282 -14.16 -9.62 3.13
C SER A 282 -13.84 -9.09 4.53
N ARG A 283 -14.64 -9.51 5.51
CA ARG A 283 -14.40 -9.22 6.93
C ARG A 283 -13.72 -10.41 7.59
N LEU A 284 -12.65 -10.10 8.31
CA LEU A 284 -11.89 -11.10 9.06
C LEU A 284 -12.72 -11.58 10.26
N LEU A 285 -12.61 -12.87 10.58
CA LEU A 285 -13.37 -13.52 11.66
C LEU A 285 -13.24 -12.72 12.97
N PRO A 286 -14.33 -12.39 13.69
CA PRO A 286 -14.24 -11.73 14.99
C PRO A 286 -13.49 -12.58 16.02
N LEU A 287 -12.93 -11.93 17.04
CA LEU A 287 -12.25 -12.57 18.18
C LEU A 287 -11.07 -13.49 17.81
N THR A 288 -10.51 -13.34 16.60
CA THR A 288 -9.25 -13.99 16.20
C THR A 288 -8.13 -12.97 16.16
N TRP A 289 -6.91 -13.40 16.51
CA TRP A 289 -5.71 -12.65 16.19
C TRP A 289 -5.58 -12.50 14.68
N VAL A 290 -5.24 -11.31 14.20
CA VAL A 290 -5.01 -11.08 12.77
C VAL A 290 -3.55 -10.79 12.57
N VAL A 291 -2.90 -11.57 11.69
CA VAL A 291 -1.56 -11.26 11.24
C VAL A 291 -1.61 -10.68 9.84
N VAL A 292 -1.19 -9.43 9.69
CA VAL A 292 -0.92 -8.80 8.40
C VAL A 292 0.54 -9.03 8.05
N ARG A 293 0.81 -9.97 7.14
CA ARG A 293 2.17 -10.20 6.62
C ARG A 293 2.37 -9.39 5.37
N ILE A 294 3.40 -8.55 5.36
CA ILE A 294 3.89 -7.81 4.19
C ILE A 294 5.17 -8.45 3.65
N ASP A 295 5.38 -8.35 2.34
CA ASP A 295 6.44 -9.02 1.60
C ASP A 295 6.95 -8.13 0.45
N GLY A 296 8.27 -8.07 0.27
CA GLY A 296 8.94 -7.27 -0.75
C GLY A 296 8.73 -7.82 -2.16
N CYS A 297 8.05 -7.06 -3.01
CA CYS A 297 7.78 -7.48 -4.38
C CYS A 297 9.06 -7.41 -5.24
N HIS A 298 9.50 -8.56 -5.76
CA HIS A 298 10.74 -8.68 -6.56
C HIS A 298 11.98 -8.13 -5.84
N PHE A 299 12.04 -8.28 -4.51
CA PHE A 299 13.07 -7.63 -3.70
C PHE A 299 14.48 -8.16 -3.97
N HIS A 300 14.64 -9.35 -4.54
CA HIS A 300 15.93 -9.82 -5.06
C HIS A 300 16.54 -8.83 -6.05
N ARG A 301 15.76 -8.37 -7.04
CA ARG A 301 16.18 -7.35 -8.01
C ARG A 301 16.40 -6.00 -7.34
N PHE A 302 15.56 -5.65 -6.36
CA PHE A 302 15.72 -4.42 -5.59
C PHE A 302 17.07 -4.39 -4.85
N SER A 303 17.39 -5.47 -4.14
CA SER A 303 18.64 -5.61 -3.40
C SER A 303 19.88 -5.63 -4.30
N GLU A 304 19.79 -6.18 -5.51
CA GLU A 304 20.88 -6.22 -6.48
C GLU A 304 21.11 -4.83 -7.09
N VAL A 305 20.05 -4.17 -7.56
CA VAL A 305 20.13 -2.83 -8.15
C VAL A 305 20.63 -1.80 -7.14
N HIS A 306 20.28 -1.95 -5.87
CA HIS A 306 20.76 -1.09 -4.79
C HIS A 306 22.00 -1.63 -4.07
N GLU A 307 22.65 -2.68 -4.59
CA GLU A 307 23.95 -3.16 -4.09
C GLU A 307 23.93 -3.39 -2.58
N PHE A 308 22.92 -4.11 -2.09
CA PHE A 308 22.83 -4.51 -0.69
C PHE A 308 23.91 -5.54 -0.37
N GLU A 309 24.50 -5.42 0.81
CA GLU A 309 25.49 -6.37 1.28
C GLU A 309 24.91 -7.79 1.35
N LYS A 310 25.73 -8.77 0.97
CA LYS A 310 25.39 -10.19 1.00
C LYS A 310 26.30 -10.92 2.00
N PRO A 311 25.76 -11.80 2.86
CA PRO A 311 24.39 -12.34 2.83
C PRO A 311 23.31 -11.41 3.40
N ASN A 312 23.67 -10.49 4.30
CA ASN A 312 22.75 -9.59 4.99
C ASN A 312 23.27 -8.16 4.92
N ASP A 313 22.36 -7.20 4.75
CA ASP A 313 22.64 -5.77 4.82
C ASP A 313 21.99 -5.22 6.08
N GLU A 314 22.79 -4.88 7.09
CA GLU A 314 22.28 -4.43 8.39
C GLU A 314 21.52 -3.10 8.29
N GLN A 315 21.95 -2.20 7.40
CA GLN A 315 21.28 -0.92 7.18
C GLN A 315 19.90 -1.13 6.56
N ALA A 316 19.78 -2.06 5.61
CA ALA A 316 18.49 -2.44 5.03
C ALA A 316 17.54 -3.01 6.10
N LEU A 317 18.02 -3.91 6.96
CA LEU A 317 17.21 -4.48 8.04
C LEU A 317 16.80 -3.40 9.06
N LYS A 318 17.71 -2.51 9.43
CA LYS A 318 17.41 -1.39 10.33
C LYS A 318 16.39 -0.41 9.74
N LEU A 319 16.42 -0.16 8.43
CA LEU A 319 15.39 0.60 7.73
C LEU A 319 14.03 -0.10 7.82
N MET A 320 13.96 -1.40 7.56
CA MET A 320 12.72 -2.19 7.69
C MET A 320 12.17 -2.15 9.13
N ASN A 321 13.04 -2.28 10.14
CA ASN A 321 12.68 -2.19 11.56
C ASN A 321 12.14 -0.81 11.91
N SER A 322 12.80 0.25 11.43
CA SER A 322 12.36 1.63 11.61
C SER A 322 10.96 1.86 11.02
N CYS A 323 10.66 1.26 9.86
CA CYS A 323 9.33 1.31 9.27
C CYS A 323 8.29 0.55 10.11
N ALA A 324 8.66 -0.59 10.68
CA ALA A 324 7.77 -1.36 11.55
C ALA A 324 7.46 -0.65 12.87
N VAL A 325 8.44 0.06 13.46
CA VAL A 325 8.23 0.94 14.62
C VAL A 325 7.17 1.99 14.29
N ALA A 326 7.31 2.70 13.15
CA ALA A 326 6.35 3.71 12.72
C ALA A 326 4.94 3.12 12.51
N VAL A 327 4.85 1.89 11.96
CA VAL A 327 3.55 1.20 11.82
C VAL A 327 2.91 0.93 13.18
N LEU A 328 3.68 0.50 14.19
CA LEU A 328 3.12 0.28 15.53
C LEU A 328 2.69 1.58 16.21
N GLU A 329 3.43 2.68 16.00
CA GLU A 329 3.07 4.02 16.48
C GLU A 329 1.77 4.53 15.83
N GLU A 330 1.60 4.31 14.53
CA GLU A 330 0.44 4.78 13.79
C GLU A 330 -0.82 3.91 14.04
N PHE A 331 -0.65 2.60 14.17
CA PHE A 331 -1.77 1.66 14.31
C PHE A 331 -1.80 1.04 15.70
N GLN A 332 -2.54 1.68 16.62
CA GLN A 332 -2.62 1.30 18.03
C GLN A 332 -3.22 -0.10 18.31
N ASP A 333 -3.95 -0.66 17.34
CA ASP A 333 -4.48 -2.03 17.37
C ASP A 333 -3.40 -3.10 17.15
N ILE A 334 -2.23 -2.76 16.60
CA ILE A 334 -1.11 -3.69 16.41
C ILE A 334 -0.37 -3.85 17.73
N ALA A 335 -0.37 -5.06 18.28
CA ALA A 335 0.26 -5.39 19.57
C ALA A 335 1.73 -5.76 19.43
N PHE A 336 2.11 -6.39 18.31
CA PHE A 336 3.44 -6.95 18.09
C PHE A 336 3.74 -6.99 16.60
N ALA A 337 5.01 -6.90 16.22
CA ALA A 337 5.46 -7.23 14.88
C ALA A 337 6.76 -8.03 14.89
N TYR A 338 6.92 -8.87 13.87
CA TYR A 338 8.14 -9.65 13.66
C TYR A 338 8.62 -9.52 12.21
N GLY A 339 9.90 -9.18 12.03
CA GLY A 339 10.53 -8.93 10.74
C GLY A 339 11.71 -9.85 10.46
N VAL A 340 11.83 -10.26 9.20
CA VAL A 340 12.97 -11.01 8.67
C VAL A 340 13.11 -10.73 7.17
N SER A 341 14.35 -10.54 6.69
CA SER A 341 14.63 -10.23 5.29
C SER A 341 13.86 -8.98 4.85
N ASP A 342 13.05 -9.13 3.80
CA ASP A 342 12.20 -8.13 3.15
C ASP A 342 10.74 -8.26 3.57
N GLU A 343 10.47 -8.95 4.68
CA GLU A 343 9.13 -9.25 5.16
C GLU A 343 8.91 -8.81 6.61
N PHE A 344 7.67 -8.44 6.92
CA PHE A 344 7.21 -8.12 8.28
C PHE A 344 5.82 -8.69 8.55
N SER A 345 5.59 -9.15 9.76
CA SER A 345 4.31 -9.69 10.22
C SER A 345 3.79 -8.80 11.35
N PHE A 346 2.65 -8.15 11.15
CA PHE A 346 2.01 -7.27 12.13
C PHE A 346 0.82 -7.96 12.77
N VAL A 347 0.86 -8.13 14.09
CA VAL A 347 -0.15 -8.83 14.88
C VAL A 347 -1.13 -7.84 15.47
N LEU A 348 -2.38 -7.84 14.98
CA LEU A 348 -3.48 -7.09 15.56
C LEU A 348 -4.10 -7.88 16.71
N LYS A 349 -4.52 -7.15 17.75
CA LYS A 349 -5.26 -7.68 18.90
C LYS A 349 -6.49 -8.45 18.42
N ASN A 350 -6.83 -9.56 19.08
CA ASN A 350 -7.97 -10.38 18.68
C ASN A 350 -9.32 -9.64 18.70
N LYS A 351 -9.48 -8.70 19.65
CA LYS A 351 -10.63 -7.80 19.82
C LYS A 351 -10.55 -6.52 18.98
N SER A 352 -9.54 -6.38 18.12
CA SER A 352 -9.39 -5.21 17.23
C SER A 352 -10.61 -5.05 16.32
N GLU A 353 -11.21 -3.86 16.36
CA GLU A 353 -12.25 -3.40 15.44
C GLU A 353 -11.70 -2.46 14.36
N LEU A 354 -10.36 -2.40 14.22
CA LEU A 354 -9.70 -1.61 13.18
C LEU A 354 -10.38 -1.81 11.83
N TYR A 355 -10.89 -0.71 11.28
CA TYR A 355 -11.64 -0.68 10.01
C TYR A 355 -12.78 -1.70 9.91
N LYS A 356 -13.47 -2.00 11.01
CA LYS A 356 -14.54 -3.00 11.08
C LYS A 356 -14.09 -4.37 10.54
N ARG A 357 -12.81 -4.69 10.75
CA ARG A 357 -12.15 -5.91 10.29
C ARG A 357 -12.19 -6.12 8.77
N GLN A 358 -12.35 -5.06 7.97
CA GLN A 358 -12.28 -5.15 6.51
C GLN A 358 -10.85 -5.47 6.07
N SER A 359 -10.64 -6.71 5.60
CA SER A 359 -9.31 -7.26 5.28
C SER A 359 -8.54 -6.36 4.29
N SER A 360 -9.17 -5.99 3.18
CA SER A 360 -8.56 -5.13 2.15
C SER A 360 -8.10 -3.79 2.71
N LYS A 361 -8.90 -3.13 3.54
CA LYS A 361 -8.59 -1.83 4.14
C LYS A 361 -7.46 -1.92 5.17
N ILE A 362 -7.44 -2.96 5.99
CA ILE A 362 -6.35 -3.20 6.95
C ILE A 362 -5.03 -3.45 6.20
N ILE A 363 -5.01 -4.40 5.27
CA ILE A 363 -3.80 -4.78 4.52
C ILE A 363 -3.22 -3.57 3.79
N SER A 364 -4.05 -2.88 3.01
CA SER A 364 -3.62 -1.74 2.18
C SER A 364 -3.15 -0.55 3.00
N ALA A 365 -3.81 -0.25 4.13
CA ALA A 365 -3.38 0.85 5.00
C ALA A 365 -2.00 0.57 5.62
N VAL A 366 -1.79 -0.64 6.15
CA VAL A 366 -0.51 -1.04 6.75
C VAL A 366 0.61 -1.06 5.71
N VAL A 367 0.39 -1.70 4.56
CA VAL A 367 1.42 -1.86 3.52
C VAL A 367 1.77 -0.54 2.85
N SER A 368 0.80 0.34 2.57
CA SER A 368 1.05 1.64 1.97
C SER A 368 1.80 2.55 2.93
N PHE A 369 1.41 2.59 4.21
CA PHE A 369 2.09 3.38 5.22
C PHE A 369 3.53 2.89 5.47
N PHE A 370 3.73 1.58 5.55
CA PHE A 370 5.06 0.97 5.63
C PHE A 370 5.93 1.40 4.44
N THR A 371 5.37 1.33 3.23
CA THR A 371 6.09 1.67 2.00
C THR A 371 6.44 3.16 1.94
N SER A 372 5.51 4.06 2.27
CA SER A 372 5.79 5.50 2.32
C SER A 372 6.81 5.85 3.39
N THR A 373 6.78 5.17 4.55
CA THR A 373 7.80 5.34 5.58
C THR A 373 9.17 4.87 5.10
N TYR A 374 9.24 3.73 4.41
CA TYR A 374 10.47 3.21 3.81
C TYR A 374 11.08 4.21 2.83
N MET A 375 10.24 4.82 1.99
CA MET A 375 10.66 5.86 1.06
C MET A 375 11.20 7.11 1.75
N MET A 376 10.49 7.60 2.76
CA MET A 376 10.89 8.82 3.49
C MET A 376 12.16 8.62 4.30
N ARG A 377 12.32 7.46 4.96
CA ARG A 377 13.46 7.15 5.82
C ARG A 377 14.67 6.61 5.06
N TRP A 378 14.57 6.35 3.75
CA TRP A 378 15.67 5.80 2.96
C TRP A 378 16.98 6.61 3.13
N GLY A 379 16.89 7.94 3.07
CA GLY A 379 18.06 8.82 3.18
C GLY A 379 18.76 8.74 4.54
N ASP A 380 18.05 8.40 5.61
CA ASP A 380 18.59 8.30 6.98
C ASP A 380 19.46 7.05 7.13
N PHE A 381 19.11 5.97 6.42
CA PHE A 381 19.85 4.70 6.46
C PHE A 381 20.83 4.55 5.29
N PHE A 382 20.64 5.28 4.20
CA PHE A 382 21.45 5.17 2.98
C PHE A 382 21.85 6.56 2.44
N PRO A 383 22.61 7.37 3.21
CA PRO A 383 22.89 8.76 2.86
C PRO A 383 23.66 8.94 1.55
N HIS A 384 24.43 7.93 1.15
CA HIS A 384 25.27 7.97 -0.06
C HIS A 384 24.73 7.10 -1.21
N LYS A 385 23.59 6.45 -1.03
CA LYS A 385 23.02 5.53 -2.03
C LYS A 385 21.65 6.05 -2.44
N LYS A 386 21.55 6.57 -3.65
CA LYS A 386 20.27 7.06 -4.19
C LYS A 386 19.31 5.89 -4.43
N LEU A 387 18.06 6.06 -4.02
CA LEU A 387 16.99 5.15 -4.39
C LEU A 387 16.72 5.25 -5.90
N LYS A 388 16.98 4.16 -6.64
CA LYS A 388 16.94 4.11 -8.11
C LYS A 388 15.51 3.97 -8.64
N TYR A 389 14.67 3.22 -7.94
CA TYR A 389 13.24 3.08 -8.25
C TYR A 389 12.44 2.77 -6.96
N PRO A 390 11.16 3.16 -6.90
CA PRO A 390 10.33 2.89 -5.71
C PRO A 390 10.12 1.38 -5.51
N PRO A 391 10.26 0.86 -4.28
CA PRO A 391 9.89 -0.51 -3.97
C PRO A 391 8.36 -0.66 -3.97
N SER A 392 7.90 -1.91 -3.97
CA SER A 392 6.51 -2.25 -3.71
C SER A 392 6.47 -3.42 -2.75
N PHE A 393 5.46 -3.42 -1.90
CA PHE A 393 5.22 -4.52 -0.96
C PHE A 393 3.82 -5.05 -1.21
N ASP A 394 3.68 -6.38 -1.20
CA ASP A 394 2.37 -7.01 -1.11
C ASP A 394 2.05 -7.42 0.32
N GLY A 395 0.78 -7.64 0.60
CA GLY A 395 0.33 -8.04 1.93
C GLY A 395 -0.84 -9.00 1.89
N ARG A 396 -0.98 -9.78 2.97
CA ARG A 396 -2.10 -10.68 3.24
C ARG A 396 -2.47 -10.63 4.73
N ALA A 397 -3.72 -10.92 5.05
CA ALA A 397 -4.19 -11.05 6.43
C ALA A 397 -4.59 -12.50 6.71
N VAL A 398 -4.13 -13.04 7.84
CA VAL A 398 -4.41 -14.41 8.29
C VAL A 398 -5.00 -14.38 9.70
N CYS A 399 -6.05 -15.16 9.94
CA CYS A 399 -6.71 -15.22 11.24
C CYS A 399 -6.21 -16.44 12.03
N TYR A 400 -5.71 -16.21 13.24
CA TYR A 400 -5.34 -17.26 14.19
C TYR A 400 -6.30 -17.26 15.40
N PRO A 401 -7.06 -18.34 15.62
CA PRO A 401 -8.11 -18.37 16.65
C PRO A 401 -7.61 -18.28 18.09
N THR A 402 -6.41 -18.80 18.39
CA THR A 402 -5.85 -18.84 19.75
C THR A 402 -4.46 -18.21 19.80
N SER A 403 -4.05 -17.79 20.99
CA SER A 403 -2.67 -17.33 21.23
C SER A 403 -1.65 -18.41 20.89
N ASP A 404 -1.93 -19.68 21.20
CA ASP A 404 -1.00 -20.79 20.94
C ASP A 404 -0.70 -20.94 19.44
N ILE A 405 -1.72 -20.86 18.58
CA ILE A 405 -1.53 -20.94 17.13
C ILE A 405 -0.79 -19.71 16.60
N LEU A 406 -1.08 -18.52 17.16
CA LEU A 406 -0.33 -17.30 16.84
C LEU A 406 1.16 -17.44 17.22
N LEU A 407 1.45 -17.99 18.40
CA LEU A 407 2.82 -18.22 18.87
C LEU A 407 3.54 -19.26 17.98
N ASP A 408 2.85 -20.31 17.56
CA ASP A 408 3.38 -21.27 16.59
C ASP A 408 3.67 -20.61 15.24
N TYR A 409 2.85 -19.66 14.79
CA TYR A 409 3.14 -18.86 13.60
C TYR A 409 4.40 -18.01 13.76
N LEU A 410 4.55 -17.31 14.89
CA LEU A 410 5.72 -16.48 15.15
C LEU A 410 6.99 -17.35 15.30
N ALA A 411 6.88 -18.51 15.94
CA ALA A 411 7.95 -19.49 16.03
C ALA A 411 8.34 -20.03 14.64
N TRP A 412 7.36 -20.35 13.78
CA TRP A 412 7.60 -20.72 12.39
C TRP A 412 8.43 -19.66 11.65
N ARG A 413 8.09 -18.37 11.82
CA ARG A 413 8.81 -17.26 11.21
C ARG A 413 10.26 -17.13 11.71
N GLN A 414 10.51 -17.34 13.00
CA GLN A 414 11.87 -17.30 13.55
C GLN A 414 12.71 -18.52 13.18
N VAL A 415 12.11 -19.70 13.12
CA VAL A 415 12.79 -20.91 12.60
C VAL A 415 13.18 -20.72 11.14
N ASP A 416 12.28 -20.19 10.31
CA ASP A 416 12.55 -19.90 8.89
C ASP A 416 13.68 -18.87 8.74
N CYS A 417 13.70 -17.83 9.58
CA CYS A 417 14.80 -16.86 9.65
C CYS A 417 16.16 -17.54 9.88
N HIS A 418 16.26 -18.38 10.91
CA HIS A 418 17.50 -19.08 11.25
C HIS A 418 18.00 -19.96 10.09
N ILE A 419 17.10 -20.75 9.51
CA ILE A 419 17.41 -21.68 8.41
C ILE A 419 17.86 -20.91 7.17
N ASN A 420 17.13 -19.85 6.79
CA ASN A 420 17.43 -19.06 5.61
C ASN A 420 18.73 -18.27 5.78
N ASN A 421 18.97 -17.67 6.95
CA ASN A 421 20.22 -16.96 7.22
C ASN A 421 21.44 -17.89 7.18
N GLN A 422 21.35 -19.09 7.80
CA GLN A 422 22.45 -20.05 7.77
C GLN A 422 22.75 -20.50 6.33
N TYR A 423 21.71 -20.85 5.57
CA TYR A 423 21.86 -21.22 4.17
C TYR A 423 22.47 -20.08 3.34
N ASN A 424 21.93 -18.87 3.46
CA ASN A 424 22.39 -17.71 2.70
C ASN A 424 23.84 -17.33 3.07
N THR A 425 24.23 -17.45 4.33
CA THR A 425 25.62 -17.22 4.75
C THR A 425 26.56 -18.19 4.05
N CYS A 426 26.29 -19.49 4.11
CA CYS A 426 27.09 -20.48 3.37
C CYS A 426 27.11 -20.18 1.87
N PHE A 427 25.94 -19.90 1.29
CA PHE A 427 25.77 -19.68 -0.14
C PHE A 427 26.62 -18.51 -0.62
N TRP A 428 26.54 -17.36 0.06
CA TRP A 428 27.29 -16.17 -0.34
C TRP A 428 28.78 -16.28 -0.04
N MET A 429 29.19 -17.00 1.00
CA MET A 429 30.62 -17.27 1.23
C MET A 429 31.22 -18.16 0.13
N LEU A 430 30.49 -19.18 -0.32
CA LEU A 430 30.88 -19.98 -1.49
C LEU A 430 30.96 -19.15 -2.76
N VAL A 431 30.01 -18.25 -3.00
CA VAL A 431 30.04 -17.34 -4.16
C VAL A 431 31.24 -16.39 -4.07
N LYS A 432 31.50 -15.81 -2.89
CA LYS A 432 32.67 -14.94 -2.64
C LYS A 432 34.00 -15.69 -2.77
N SER A 433 34.02 -17.00 -2.56
CA SER A 433 35.21 -17.84 -2.78
C SER A 433 35.45 -18.19 -4.25
N GLY A 434 34.71 -17.59 -5.20
CA GLY A 434 34.86 -17.78 -6.63
C GLY A 434 33.96 -18.83 -7.26
N LYS A 435 33.04 -19.48 -6.50
CA LYS A 435 32.05 -20.39 -7.10
C LYS A 435 30.94 -19.62 -7.79
N SER A 436 30.39 -20.19 -8.86
CA SER A 436 29.17 -19.67 -9.46
C SER A 436 27.96 -19.88 -8.53
N LYS A 437 26.88 -19.10 -8.73
CA LYS A 437 25.62 -19.27 -7.98
C LYS A 437 25.07 -20.71 -8.10
N ILE A 438 25.21 -21.33 -9.28
CA ILE A 438 24.77 -22.71 -9.53
C ILE A 438 25.63 -23.70 -8.73
N GLN A 439 26.96 -23.55 -8.79
CA GLN A 439 27.88 -24.41 -8.04
C GLN A 439 27.66 -24.32 -6.53
N ALA A 440 27.39 -23.11 -6.01
CA ALA A 440 27.10 -22.92 -4.60
C ALA A 440 25.76 -23.57 -4.19
N GLN A 441 24.72 -23.48 -5.02
CA GLN A 441 23.44 -24.17 -4.81
C GLN A 441 23.61 -25.69 -4.80
N ASP A 442 24.32 -26.24 -5.79
CA ASP A 442 24.56 -27.69 -5.88
C ASP A 442 25.38 -28.20 -4.70
N TYR A 443 26.37 -27.44 -4.25
CA TYR A 443 27.18 -27.79 -3.07
C TYR A 443 26.35 -27.86 -1.78
N LEU A 444 25.40 -26.93 -1.61
CA LEU A 444 24.56 -26.86 -0.41
C LEU A 444 23.34 -27.78 -0.45
N LYS A 445 23.06 -28.39 -1.60
CA LYS A 445 21.91 -29.26 -1.79
C LYS A 445 22.02 -30.49 -0.87
N GLY A 446 20.97 -30.73 -0.07
CA GLY A 446 20.92 -31.85 0.87
C GLY A 446 21.73 -31.66 2.15
N THR A 447 22.46 -30.54 2.31
CA THR A 447 23.29 -30.32 3.49
C THR A 447 22.47 -30.07 4.75
N GLN A 448 22.94 -30.65 5.86
CA GLN A 448 22.36 -30.49 7.19
C GLN A 448 22.98 -29.31 7.95
N THR A 449 22.33 -28.86 9.02
CA THR A 449 22.78 -27.74 9.87
C THR A 449 24.23 -27.92 10.35
N ARG A 450 24.61 -29.14 10.77
CA ARG A 450 25.96 -29.44 11.24
C ARG A 450 27.00 -29.29 10.12
N GLU A 451 26.67 -29.71 8.90
CA GLU A 451 27.57 -29.62 7.74
C GLU A 451 27.76 -28.17 7.31
N LYS A 452 26.69 -27.36 7.33
CA LYS A 452 26.76 -25.91 7.09
C LYS A 452 27.64 -25.20 8.12
N ASN A 453 27.49 -25.52 9.41
CA ASN A 453 28.36 -24.95 10.46
C ASN A 453 29.82 -25.37 10.29
N LYS A 454 30.07 -26.63 9.90
CA LYS A 454 31.42 -27.13 9.61
C LYS A 454 32.01 -26.41 8.39
N LEU A 455 31.23 -26.18 7.35
CA LEU A 455 31.62 -25.42 6.16
C LEU A 455 32.04 -23.99 6.54
N LEU A 456 31.19 -23.27 7.28
CA LEU A 456 31.47 -21.90 7.72
C LEU A 456 32.73 -21.82 8.58
N SER A 457 32.86 -22.68 9.58
CA SER A 457 33.99 -22.65 10.50
C SER A 457 35.30 -23.08 9.83
N GLN A 458 35.33 -24.20 9.11
CA GLN A 458 36.56 -24.77 8.58
C GLN A 458 37.07 -24.06 7.33
N GLN A 459 36.15 -23.63 6.45
CA GLN A 459 36.53 -23.08 5.15
C GLN A 459 36.59 -21.55 5.14
N PHE A 460 35.80 -20.90 6.02
CA PHE A 460 35.66 -19.45 6.04
C PHE A 460 36.02 -18.83 7.40
N GLY A 461 36.34 -19.61 8.42
CA GLY A 461 36.64 -19.11 9.76
C GLY A 461 35.45 -18.43 10.46
N ILE A 462 34.23 -18.68 10.01
CA ILE A 462 33.00 -18.06 10.54
C ILE A 462 32.34 -19.01 11.53
N GLU A 463 32.21 -18.57 12.78
CA GLU A 463 31.32 -19.20 13.75
C GLU A 463 29.91 -18.60 13.57
N TYR A 464 28.91 -19.44 13.28
CA TYR A 464 27.57 -18.95 12.94
C TYR A 464 26.90 -18.27 14.14
N ASN A 465 27.04 -18.80 15.36
CA ASN A 465 26.40 -18.24 16.55
C ASN A 465 27.00 -16.91 17.02
N SER A 466 28.16 -16.50 16.49
CA SER A 466 28.77 -15.20 16.73
C SER A 466 28.33 -14.15 15.73
N LEU A 467 27.54 -14.52 14.70
CA LEU A 467 26.94 -13.55 13.80
C LEU A 467 25.96 -12.64 14.58
N PRO A 468 25.82 -11.36 14.16
CA PRO A 468 24.88 -10.42 14.75
C PRO A 468 23.48 -11.02 14.93
N VAL A 469 22.89 -10.78 16.11
CA VAL A 469 21.62 -11.42 16.53
C VAL A 469 20.48 -11.07 15.57
N ILE A 470 20.44 -9.84 15.06
CA ILE A 470 19.47 -9.38 14.04
C ILE A 470 19.42 -10.29 12.80
N PHE A 471 20.55 -10.90 12.40
CA PHE A 471 20.60 -11.81 11.26
C PHE A 471 20.09 -13.22 11.60
N ARG A 472 20.21 -13.64 12.86
CA ARG A 472 19.90 -15.00 13.30
C ARG A 472 18.50 -15.16 13.87
N MET A 473 18.00 -14.10 14.52
CA MET A 473 16.75 -14.12 15.28
C MET A 473 15.66 -13.24 14.66
N GLY A 474 15.96 -12.47 13.61
CA GLY A 474 15.04 -11.46 13.08
C GLY A 474 14.86 -10.32 14.08
N SER A 475 13.79 -9.53 13.90
CA SER A 475 13.51 -8.34 14.72
C SER A 475 12.08 -8.35 15.24
N SER A 476 11.93 -8.23 16.55
CA SER A 476 10.66 -8.09 17.25
C SER A 476 10.40 -6.62 17.55
N VAL A 477 9.20 -6.12 17.27
CA VAL A 477 8.82 -4.72 17.50
C VAL A 477 7.55 -4.68 18.34
N PHE A 478 7.58 -4.00 19.47
CA PHE A 478 6.44 -3.90 20.40
C PHE A 478 6.58 -2.71 21.34
N ARG A 479 5.48 -2.35 22.00
CA ARG A 479 5.47 -1.30 23.03
C ARG A 479 6.19 -1.81 24.28
N LEU A 480 7.27 -1.15 24.68
CA LEU A 480 8.02 -1.43 25.90
C LEU A 480 7.25 -0.86 27.09
N LYS A 481 7.28 -1.56 28.23
CA LYS A 481 6.78 -0.98 29.48
C LYS A 481 7.76 0.11 29.92
N THR A 482 7.31 1.35 30.00
CA THR A 482 8.01 2.39 30.74
C THR A 482 7.97 2.03 32.23
N GLN A 483 9.12 2.08 32.90
CA GLN A 483 9.13 2.04 34.37
C GLN A 483 8.30 3.23 34.86
N GLU A 484 7.33 2.99 35.74
CA GLU A 484 6.56 4.06 36.37
C GLU A 484 7.53 4.99 37.10
N GLY A 485 7.79 6.16 36.51
CA GLY A 485 8.51 7.23 37.18
C GLY A 485 7.58 7.82 38.24
N VAL A 486 7.77 7.42 39.49
CA VAL A 486 7.13 8.09 40.62
C VAL A 486 7.81 9.46 40.79
N THR A 487 7.22 10.51 40.24
CA THR A 487 7.51 11.88 40.68
C THR A 487 6.42 12.29 41.67
N GLU A 488 6.74 12.24 42.97
CA GLU A 488 5.98 12.93 44.00
C GLU A 488 6.30 14.43 43.93
N GLU A 489 5.40 15.22 43.34
CA GLU A 489 5.29 16.64 43.68
C GLU A 489 3.85 16.93 44.12
N ASN A 490 3.71 17.28 45.40
CA ASN A 490 2.54 17.94 45.99
C ASN A 490 1.18 17.21 45.95
N GLY A 491 1.15 15.92 46.28
CA GLY A 491 -0.07 15.26 46.79
C GLY A 491 -1.25 15.10 45.82
N GLU A 492 -1.10 15.46 44.56
CA GLU A 492 -2.04 15.12 43.48
C GLU A 492 -1.42 14.05 42.57
N VAL A 493 -1.96 12.83 42.63
CA VAL A 493 -1.63 11.76 41.68
C VAL A 493 -2.29 12.10 40.34
N SER A 494 -1.65 12.95 39.53
CA SER A 494 -2.01 13.07 38.12
C SER A 494 -1.39 11.88 37.38
N GLY A 495 -2.21 10.89 37.04
CA GLY A 495 -1.80 9.78 36.19
C GLY A 495 -1.55 10.30 34.77
N LYS A 496 -0.34 10.81 34.50
CA LYS A 496 0.13 10.91 33.11
C LYS A 496 0.29 9.48 32.61
N GLN A 497 -0.59 9.04 31.71
CA GLN A 497 -0.31 7.87 30.87
C GLN A 497 1.00 8.17 30.15
N VAL A 498 2.10 7.61 30.64
CA VAL A 498 3.37 7.63 29.93
C VAL A 498 3.15 6.78 28.70
N GLU A 499 3.17 7.39 27.51
CA GLU A 499 3.06 6.65 26.25
C GLU A 499 4.16 5.58 26.22
N ALA A 500 3.75 4.32 26.09
CA ALA A 500 4.67 3.20 26.02
C ALA A 500 5.49 3.31 24.73
N GLU A 501 6.80 3.54 24.86
CA GLU A 501 7.74 3.67 23.75
C GLU A 501 7.76 2.39 22.90
N VAL A 502 7.73 2.50 21.57
CA VAL A 502 7.83 1.35 20.67
C VAL A 502 9.30 1.01 20.45
N GLY A 503 9.73 -0.17 20.91
CA GLY A 503 11.12 -0.63 20.82
C GLY A 503 11.32 -1.77 19.85
N VAL A 504 12.58 -1.99 19.48
CA VAL A 504 13.04 -3.15 18.69
C VAL A 504 13.89 -4.05 19.57
N ASP A 505 13.59 -5.34 19.55
CA ASP A 505 14.31 -6.39 20.28
C ASP A 505 14.68 -7.54 19.33
N TYR A 506 15.73 -8.30 19.67
CA TYR A 506 16.26 -9.39 18.84
C TYR A 506 16.24 -10.74 19.59
N SER A 507 15.35 -10.91 20.56
CA SER A 507 15.29 -12.11 21.41
C SER A 507 14.75 -13.35 20.70
N ASN A 508 14.99 -14.51 21.31
CA ASN A 508 14.34 -15.76 20.94
C ASN A 508 12.85 -15.72 21.34
N ILE A 509 11.96 -15.59 20.36
CA ILE A 509 10.50 -15.55 20.58
C ILE A 509 9.86 -16.93 20.51
N ILE A 510 10.65 -17.98 20.26
CA ILE A 510 10.20 -19.38 20.41
C ILE A 510 10.11 -19.76 21.89
N ASP A 511 10.99 -19.19 22.73
CA ASP A 511 11.05 -19.50 24.15
C ASP A 511 9.93 -18.81 24.93
N GLN A 512 9.26 -19.55 25.81
CA GLN A 512 8.17 -19.01 26.65
C GLN A 512 8.63 -17.85 27.55
N CYS A 513 9.91 -17.81 27.92
CA CYS A 513 10.48 -16.75 28.75
C CYS A 513 10.23 -15.35 28.18
N PHE A 514 10.33 -15.18 26.84
CA PHE A 514 10.06 -13.89 26.20
C PHE A 514 8.62 -13.44 26.43
N TRP A 515 7.66 -14.33 26.20
CA TRP A 515 6.23 -14.04 26.35
C TRP A 515 5.82 -13.82 27.82
N GLN A 516 6.48 -14.52 28.75
CA GLN A 516 6.29 -14.33 30.19
C GLN A 516 6.84 -12.99 30.69
N GLN A 517 7.92 -12.48 30.09
CA GLN A 517 8.47 -11.15 30.39
C GLN A 517 7.63 -10.02 29.78
N HIS A 518 6.87 -10.31 28.72
CA HIS A 518 6.04 -9.35 28.00
C HIS A 518 4.56 -9.78 27.90
N PRO A 519 3.88 -10.02 29.04
CA PRO A 519 2.52 -10.56 29.05
C PRO A 519 1.51 -9.59 28.43
N HIS A 520 1.81 -8.30 28.41
CA HIS A 520 0.94 -7.26 27.83
C HIS A 520 0.75 -7.42 26.32
N ILE A 521 1.64 -8.13 25.62
CA ILE A 521 1.48 -8.37 24.18
C ILE A 521 0.26 -9.26 23.91
N LEU A 522 0.06 -10.28 24.75
CA LEU A 522 -1.00 -11.29 24.60
C LEU A 522 -2.22 -11.01 25.48
N SER A 523 -2.10 -10.15 26.50
CA SER A 523 -3.15 -9.87 27.49
C SER A 523 -4.34 -9.08 26.95
N PHE A 524 -4.26 -8.53 25.73
CA PHE A 524 -5.39 -7.86 25.08
C PHE A 524 -6.39 -8.84 24.45
N SER A 525 -6.41 -10.08 24.94
CA SER A 525 -7.30 -11.17 24.52
C SER A 525 -8.75 -10.92 24.88
#